data_AF-A0A229R9M9-F1
#
_entry.id   AF-A0A229R9M9-F1
#
_cell.length_a   1.000
_cell.length_b   1.000
_cell.length_c   1.000
_cell.angle_alpha   90.00
_cell.angle_beta   90.00
_cell.angle_gamma   90.00
#
_symmetry.space_group_name_H-M   'P 1'
#
loop_
_entity.id
_entity.type
_entity.pdbx_description
1 polymer ?
#
loop_
_entity_poly.entity_id
_entity_poly.type
_entity_poly.pdbx_seq_one_letter_code
_entity_poly.pdbx_strand_id
1 'polypeptide(L)'
;MGTAEHRHLTDELGACIAMARMRGVRRAPDGLFRYNEMVDFAPDLDSQECFNEVLLALAMGGERAVRGFANATAQIIGDVLACECSKQGHDEAAELAMGGCMWALLTPRYSSRKQLIAFSANETLNEFYRWRSPGTRLETVARITLQPGYALHSTDWRPLWTLAEATPSEPEMPWVAELARRAVRRSVPAGTTLTDPRACEAAAKSVLAHCDVLDDSTALRAVAEEWCLFFDTVLVASSTVSAGSQAIRQELRDLINRIWQHTIVVDGSTDATTHSDERLFLDTDRTIRRTYTLAPAEGLTIRRAFFGVVTSAVELSGLNPFGRLVDGGSAIVSNHS
;
A
#
# COMPACT_ATOMS: atom_id res chain seq x y z
N MET A 1 15.41 -16.18 6.31
CA MET A 1 14.67 -17.37 5.83
C MET A 1 13.75 -17.81 6.95
N GLY A 2 12.56 -18.31 6.60
CA GLY A 2 11.42 -18.52 7.49
C GLY A 2 11.69 -19.35 8.75
N THR A 3 10.64 -19.53 9.53
CA THR A 3 10.54 -20.47 10.64
C THR A 3 11.40 -21.72 10.38
N ALA A 4 12.16 -22.11 11.41
CA ALA A 4 13.24 -23.09 11.32
C ALA A 4 12.91 -24.26 10.39
N GLU A 5 13.85 -24.52 9.47
CA GLU A 5 13.78 -25.36 8.27
C GLU A 5 13.37 -24.60 7.00
N HIS A 6 14.35 -24.00 6.32
CA HIS A 6 14.18 -23.59 4.94
C HIS A 6 14.11 -24.83 4.05
N ARG A 7 12.90 -25.37 3.95
CA ARG A 7 12.48 -26.49 3.11
C ARG A 7 12.34 -26.01 1.66
N HIS A 8 12.66 -26.90 0.74
CA HIS A 8 12.97 -26.62 -0.67
C HIS A 8 11.71 -26.12 -1.41
N LEU A 9 11.81 -25.22 -2.39
CA LEU A 9 10.68 -24.71 -3.19
C LEU A 9 9.85 -25.79 -3.93
N THR A 10 10.25 -27.06 -3.83
CA THR A 10 9.70 -28.22 -4.52
C THR A 10 9.10 -29.26 -3.58
N ASP A 11 9.16 -29.09 -2.27
CA ASP A 11 8.47 -30.01 -1.38
C ASP A 11 6.97 -29.68 -1.31
N GLU A 12 6.16 -30.73 -1.20
CA GLU A 12 4.69 -30.70 -1.22
C GLU A 12 4.06 -29.96 -0.02
N LEU A 13 4.85 -29.17 0.72
CA LEU A 13 4.46 -28.39 1.89
C LEU A 13 4.87 -26.90 1.78
N GLY A 14 5.58 -26.50 0.71
CA GLY A 14 6.07 -25.13 0.50
C GLY A 14 4.98 -24.12 0.10
N ALA A 15 5.28 -22.83 0.31
CA ALA A 15 4.45 -21.63 0.20
C ALA A 15 3.50 -21.50 -1.04
N CYS A 16 3.67 -22.32 -2.08
CA CYS A 16 2.87 -22.28 -3.31
C CYS A 16 1.54 -23.05 -3.29
N ILE A 17 1.34 -24.06 -2.42
CA ILE A 17 0.08 -24.82 -2.45
C ILE A 17 -1.09 -23.98 -1.91
N ALA A 18 -0.81 -23.17 -0.89
CA ALA A 18 -1.72 -22.16 -0.36
C ALA A 18 -2.16 -21.17 -1.45
N MET A 19 -1.20 -20.61 -2.20
CA MET A 19 -1.44 -19.70 -3.33
C MET A 19 -2.24 -20.36 -4.46
N ALA A 20 -2.02 -21.65 -4.74
CA ALA A 20 -2.74 -22.36 -5.80
C ALA A 20 -4.19 -22.72 -5.43
N ARG A 21 -4.50 -22.91 -4.13
CA ARG A 21 -5.79 -23.45 -3.66
C ARG A 21 -6.68 -22.44 -2.95
N MET A 22 -6.15 -21.31 -2.50
CA MET A 22 -6.91 -20.30 -1.73
C MET A 22 -7.08 -19.02 -2.51
N ARG A 23 -8.33 -18.64 -2.74
CA ARG A 23 -8.68 -17.50 -3.60
C ARG A 23 -8.09 -16.18 -3.12
N GLY A 24 -8.11 -15.91 -1.80
CA GLY A 24 -7.53 -14.68 -1.23
C GLY A 24 -6.01 -14.64 -1.32
N VAL A 25 -5.33 -15.74 -0.99
CA VAL A 25 -3.86 -15.84 -1.04
C VAL A 25 -3.34 -15.80 -2.49
N ARG A 26 -4.11 -16.33 -3.45
CA ARG A 26 -3.77 -16.25 -4.88
C ARG A 26 -3.69 -14.83 -5.42
N ARG A 27 -4.47 -13.89 -4.86
CA ARG A 27 -4.43 -12.49 -5.29
C ARG A 27 -3.14 -11.78 -4.90
N ALA A 28 -2.41 -12.25 -3.88
CA ALA A 28 -1.21 -11.56 -3.41
C ALA A 28 -0.09 -11.47 -4.47
N PRO A 29 0.30 -12.57 -5.15
CA PRO A 29 1.20 -12.49 -6.30
C PRO A 29 0.67 -11.60 -7.43
N ASP A 30 -0.64 -11.67 -7.73
CA ASP A 30 -1.24 -10.83 -8.78
C ASP A 30 -1.16 -9.33 -8.43
N GLY A 31 -1.21 -8.99 -7.14
CA GLY A 31 -1.02 -7.63 -6.65
C GLY A 31 0.33 -7.04 -7.08
N LEU A 32 1.40 -7.83 -7.10
CA LEU A 32 2.73 -7.39 -7.57
C LEU A 32 2.68 -6.90 -9.02
N PHE A 33 2.06 -7.68 -9.91
CA PHE A 33 1.89 -7.30 -11.30
C PHE A 33 1.04 -6.04 -11.41
N ARG A 34 -0.06 -5.96 -10.68
CA ARG A 34 -0.95 -4.78 -10.72
C ARG A 34 -0.27 -3.49 -10.25
N TYR A 35 0.60 -3.52 -9.25
CA TYR A 35 1.37 -2.31 -8.92
C TYR A 35 2.29 -1.88 -10.07
N ASN A 36 2.87 -2.83 -10.80
CA ASN A 36 3.64 -2.54 -12.01
C ASN A 36 2.76 -1.91 -13.11
N GLU A 37 1.58 -2.49 -13.38
CA GLU A 37 0.60 -1.93 -14.34
C GLU A 37 0.23 -0.48 -14.01
N MET A 38 0.06 -0.16 -12.73
CA MET A 38 -0.35 1.18 -12.28
C MET A 38 0.75 2.24 -12.41
N VAL A 39 2.00 1.88 -12.14
CA VAL A 39 3.13 2.84 -12.26
C VAL A 39 3.59 3.04 -13.70
N ASP A 40 3.41 2.02 -14.54
CA ASP A 40 3.75 2.08 -15.97
C ASP A 40 2.59 2.60 -16.82
N PHE A 41 1.40 2.86 -16.24
CA PHE A 41 0.22 3.35 -16.96
C PHE A 41 0.50 4.48 -17.96
N ALA A 42 1.16 5.57 -17.52
CA ALA A 42 1.41 6.72 -18.37
C ALA A 42 2.53 6.47 -19.41
N PRO A 43 3.69 5.90 -19.04
CA PRO A 43 4.68 5.44 -20.02
C PRO A 43 4.11 4.48 -21.08
N ASP A 44 3.29 3.51 -20.67
CA ASP A 44 2.68 2.52 -21.55
C ASP A 44 1.64 3.14 -22.49
N LEU A 45 0.89 4.14 -22.00
CA LEU A 45 -0.03 4.91 -22.82
C LEU A 45 0.72 5.72 -23.90
N ASP A 46 1.83 6.37 -23.54
CA ASP A 46 2.66 7.15 -24.46
C ASP A 46 3.35 6.25 -25.51
N SER A 47 3.84 5.09 -25.10
CA SER A 47 4.48 4.10 -25.98
C SER A 47 3.50 3.27 -26.83
N GLN A 48 2.19 3.40 -26.57
CA GLN A 48 1.13 2.58 -27.16
C GLN A 48 1.28 1.07 -26.86
N GLU A 49 1.80 0.74 -25.68
CA GLU A 49 1.88 -0.63 -25.18
C GLU A 49 0.46 -1.18 -24.95
N CYS A 50 0.11 -2.28 -25.62
CA CYS A 50 -1.26 -2.80 -25.65
C CYS A 50 -1.57 -3.87 -24.60
N PHE A 51 -0.60 -4.22 -23.75
CA PHE A 51 -0.72 -5.32 -22.79
C PHE A 51 -0.91 -4.89 -21.34
N ASN A 52 -0.95 -3.58 -21.07
CA ASN A 52 -1.19 -3.08 -19.72
C ASN A 52 -2.63 -3.37 -19.28
N GLU A 53 -2.83 -4.03 -18.13
CA GLU A 53 -4.17 -4.46 -17.64
C GLU A 53 -5.11 -3.27 -17.48
N VAL A 54 -4.59 -2.14 -16.99
CA VAL A 54 -5.37 -0.93 -16.74
C VAL A 54 -5.76 -0.28 -18.07
N LEU A 55 -4.86 -0.21 -19.05
CA LEU A 55 -5.17 0.33 -20.38
C LEU A 55 -6.20 -0.53 -21.10
N LEU A 56 -6.09 -1.84 -21.00
CA LEU A 56 -7.05 -2.77 -21.61
C LEU A 56 -8.43 -2.67 -20.96
N ALA A 57 -8.49 -2.60 -19.62
CA ALA A 57 -9.73 -2.38 -18.90
C ALA A 57 -10.39 -1.04 -19.28
N LEU A 58 -9.59 0.03 -19.39
CA LEU A 58 -10.06 1.35 -19.82
C LEU A 58 -10.61 1.32 -21.25
N ALA A 59 -9.91 0.66 -22.19
CA ALA A 59 -10.35 0.55 -23.57
C ALA A 59 -11.66 -0.26 -23.72
N MET A 60 -11.84 -1.30 -22.92
CA MET A 60 -12.98 -2.22 -23.03
C MET A 60 -14.21 -1.78 -22.22
N GLY A 61 -13.99 -1.20 -21.04
CA GLY A 61 -15.05 -0.87 -20.08
C GLY A 61 -15.15 0.62 -19.74
N GLY A 62 -14.30 1.46 -20.32
CA GLY A 62 -14.23 2.90 -20.06
C GLY A 62 -13.70 3.22 -18.64
N GLU A 63 -13.80 4.49 -18.26
CA GLU A 63 -13.31 4.99 -16.97
C GLU A 63 -13.82 4.19 -15.77
N ARG A 64 -15.08 3.75 -15.83
CA ARG A 64 -15.74 2.99 -14.75
C ARG A 64 -15.08 1.64 -14.49
N ALA A 65 -14.38 1.07 -15.48
CA ALA A 65 -13.66 -0.18 -15.31
C ALA A 65 -12.37 -0.01 -14.51
N VAL A 66 -11.76 1.17 -14.50
CA VAL A 66 -10.45 1.41 -13.83
C VAL A 66 -10.55 2.29 -12.59
N ARG A 67 -11.64 3.04 -12.43
CA ARG A 67 -11.87 3.90 -11.26
C ARG A 67 -11.78 3.09 -9.96
N GLY A 68 -10.84 3.47 -9.11
CA GLY A 68 -10.60 2.79 -7.83
C GLY A 68 -9.78 1.50 -7.92
N PHE A 69 -9.18 1.18 -9.07
CA PHE A 69 -8.34 -0.01 -9.27
C PHE A 69 -7.18 -0.10 -8.27
N ALA A 70 -6.53 1.03 -7.94
CA ALA A 70 -5.46 1.05 -6.95
C ALA A 70 -5.93 0.71 -5.54
N ASN A 71 -7.10 1.21 -5.15
CA ASN A 71 -7.68 0.91 -3.85
C ASN A 71 -8.22 -0.54 -3.82
N ALA A 72 -8.72 -1.07 -4.93
CA ALA A 72 -9.08 -2.48 -5.06
C ALA A 72 -7.84 -3.38 -4.91
N THR A 73 -6.71 -2.99 -5.53
CA THR A 73 -5.43 -3.68 -5.36
C THR A 73 -4.98 -3.65 -3.89
N ALA A 74 -5.10 -2.52 -3.20
CA ALA A 74 -4.80 -2.41 -1.77
C ALA A 74 -5.65 -3.35 -0.88
N GLN A 75 -6.90 -3.63 -1.25
CA GLN A 75 -7.76 -4.56 -0.49
C GLN A 75 -7.24 -6.00 -0.49
N ILE A 76 -6.38 -6.39 -1.46
CA ILE A 76 -5.81 -7.73 -1.53
C ILE A 76 -5.07 -8.10 -0.24
N ILE A 77 -4.29 -7.16 0.33
CA ILE A 77 -3.57 -7.39 1.60
C ILE A 77 -4.56 -7.65 2.73
N GLY A 78 -5.68 -6.91 2.75
CA GLY A 78 -6.75 -7.09 3.73
C GLY A 78 -7.40 -8.47 3.62
N ASP A 79 -7.77 -8.90 2.42
CA ASP A 79 -8.37 -10.22 2.14
C ASP A 79 -7.45 -11.36 2.59
N VAL A 80 -6.14 -11.25 2.32
CA VAL A 80 -5.15 -12.25 2.75
C VAL A 80 -5.08 -12.34 4.27
N LEU A 81 -4.99 -11.20 4.96
CA LEU A 81 -4.85 -11.15 6.42
C LEU A 81 -6.16 -11.41 7.18
N ALA A 82 -7.32 -11.29 6.53
CA ALA A 82 -8.62 -11.61 7.11
C ALA A 82 -9.02 -13.07 6.92
N CYS A 83 -8.26 -13.86 6.16
CA CYS A 83 -8.59 -15.25 5.87
C CYS A 83 -8.45 -16.16 7.11
N GLU A 84 -9.54 -16.80 7.52
CA GLU A 84 -9.60 -17.65 8.72
C GLU A 84 -9.34 -19.14 8.47
N CYS A 85 -8.92 -19.51 7.26
CA CYS A 85 -8.81 -20.93 6.87
C CYS A 85 -7.69 -21.72 7.61
N SER A 86 -6.96 -21.07 8.51
CA SER A 86 -5.93 -21.66 9.38
C SER A 86 -4.75 -22.33 8.65
N LYS A 87 -4.64 -22.16 7.33
CA LYS A 87 -3.52 -22.68 6.54
C LYS A 87 -2.29 -21.78 6.69
N GLN A 88 -1.11 -22.37 6.58
CA GLN A 88 0.16 -21.63 6.55
C GLN A 88 0.29 -20.83 5.24
N GLY A 89 1.15 -19.80 5.22
CA GLY A 89 1.44 -18.99 4.01
C GLY A 89 0.76 -17.62 3.94
N HIS A 90 -0.17 -17.29 4.84
CA HIS A 90 -0.85 -15.97 4.83
C HIS A 90 0.12 -14.85 5.16
N ASP A 91 1.05 -15.10 6.08
CA ASP A 91 2.02 -14.09 6.46
C ASP A 91 2.98 -13.80 5.29
N GLU A 92 3.49 -14.83 4.64
CA GLU A 92 4.36 -14.72 3.46
C GLU A 92 3.64 -14.06 2.29
N ALA A 93 2.40 -14.42 2.03
CA ALA A 93 1.59 -13.81 0.98
C ALA A 93 1.31 -12.32 1.27
N ALA A 94 1.04 -11.97 2.52
CA ALA A 94 0.87 -10.56 2.91
C ALA A 94 2.19 -9.77 2.82
N GLU A 95 3.33 -10.35 3.23
CA GLU A 95 4.65 -9.71 3.01
C GLU A 95 4.96 -9.56 1.53
N LEU A 96 4.60 -10.53 0.68
CA LEU A 96 4.77 -10.45 -0.77
C LEU A 96 3.94 -9.31 -1.37
N ALA A 97 2.65 -9.22 -1.02
CA ALA A 97 1.78 -8.16 -1.53
C ALA A 97 2.24 -6.77 -1.07
N MET A 98 2.58 -6.62 0.22
CA MET A 98 3.10 -5.36 0.74
C MET A 98 4.48 -5.00 0.17
N GLY A 99 5.34 -6.00 -0.01
CA GLY A 99 6.62 -5.86 -0.67
C GLY A 99 6.48 -5.42 -2.12
N GLY A 100 5.46 -5.92 -2.84
CA GLY A 100 5.15 -5.50 -4.20
C GLY A 100 4.74 -4.03 -4.29
N CYS A 101 3.87 -3.57 -3.37
CA CYS A 101 3.55 -2.15 -3.22
C CYS A 101 4.84 -1.33 -3.02
N MET A 102 5.67 -1.70 -2.04
CA MET A 102 6.91 -0.96 -1.77
C MET A 102 7.91 -0.99 -2.92
N TRP A 103 8.05 -2.13 -3.59
CA TRP A 103 8.96 -2.30 -4.71
C TRP A 103 8.56 -1.42 -5.89
N ALA A 104 7.29 -1.43 -6.29
CA ALA A 104 6.79 -0.55 -7.35
C ALA A 104 6.88 0.93 -6.97
N LEU A 105 6.67 1.26 -5.69
CA LEU A 105 6.75 2.63 -5.19
C LEU A 105 8.18 3.20 -5.25
N LEU A 106 9.18 2.40 -4.86
CA LEU A 106 10.55 2.87 -4.61
C LEU A 106 11.53 2.55 -5.73
N THR A 107 11.23 1.61 -6.62
CA THR A 107 12.17 1.21 -7.68
C THR A 107 12.39 2.39 -8.64
N PRO A 108 13.65 2.86 -8.82
CA PRO A 108 13.94 4.06 -9.61
C PRO A 108 13.47 3.98 -11.07
N ARG A 109 13.40 2.78 -11.64
CA ARG A 109 12.87 2.52 -12.99
C ARG A 109 11.49 3.16 -13.18
N TYR A 110 10.60 3.01 -12.21
CA TYR A 110 9.20 3.44 -12.37
C TYR A 110 9.02 4.94 -12.27
N SER A 111 9.91 5.64 -11.56
CA SER A 111 9.89 7.11 -11.48
C SER A 111 8.51 7.70 -11.11
N SER A 112 7.67 6.95 -10.38
CA SER A 112 6.28 7.32 -10.05
C SER A 112 6.17 8.71 -9.41
N ARG A 113 7.10 9.04 -8.51
CA ARG A 113 7.25 10.38 -7.93
C ARG A 113 7.47 11.45 -9.00
N LYS A 114 8.44 11.25 -9.90
CA LYS A 114 8.78 12.22 -10.95
C LYS A 114 7.62 12.40 -11.93
N GLN A 115 6.90 11.32 -12.25
CA GLN A 115 5.67 11.38 -13.03
C GLN A 115 4.63 12.29 -12.36
N LEU A 116 4.33 12.05 -11.08
CA LEU A 116 3.38 12.88 -10.33
C LEU A 116 3.84 14.34 -10.19
N ILE A 117 5.13 14.61 -9.98
CA ILE A 117 5.67 15.98 -9.98
C ILE A 117 5.41 16.65 -11.34
N ALA A 118 5.75 15.97 -12.44
CA ALA A 118 5.59 16.51 -13.79
C ALA A 118 4.11 16.79 -14.12
N PHE A 119 3.21 15.85 -13.78
CA PHE A 119 1.78 16.01 -14.03
C PHE A 119 1.14 17.07 -13.12
N SER A 120 1.53 17.14 -11.85
CA SER A 120 1.03 18.18 -10.92
C SER A 120 1.59 19.57 -11.24
N ALA A 121 2.79 19.68 -11.84
CA ALA A 121 3.34 20.97 -12.27
C ALA A 121 2.73 21.49 -13.60
N ASN A 122 2.02 20.64 -14.34
CA ASN A 122 1.39 21.02 -15.60
C ASN A 122 -0.01 21.62 -15.35
N GLU A 123 -0.24 22.86 -15.80
CA GLU A 123 -1.50 23.60 -15.58
C GLU A 123 -2.74 22.88 -16.13
N THR A 124 -2.62 22.13 -17.22
CA THR A 124 -3.73 21.39 -17.84
C THR A 124 -3.98 20.04 -17.16
N LEU A 125 -2.94 19.41 -16.59
CA LEU A 125 -3.06 18.07 -16.02
C LEU A 125 -3.25 18.06 -14.50
N ASN A 126 -2.88 19.15 -13.81
CA ASN A 126 -2.85 19.21 -12.35
C ASN A 126 -4.16 18.71 -11.70
N GLU A 127 -5.31 19.13 -12.22
CA GLU A 127 -6.60 18.79 -11.63
C GLU A 127 -6.93 17.29 -11.60
N PHE A 128 -6.35 16.51 -12.52
CA PHE A 128 -6.55 15.07 -12.61
C PHE A 128 -5.64 14.29 -11.67
N TYR A 129 -4.45 14.82 -11.39
CA TYR A 129 -3.42 14.14 -10.59
C TYR A 129 -3.27 14.71 -9.17
N ARG A 130 -4.01 15.74 -8.78
CA ARG A 130 -4.01 16.28 -7.40
C ARG A 130 -4.56 15.27 -6.39
N TRP A 131 -4.29 15.51 -5.11
CA TRP A 131 -4.97 14.78 -4.05
C TRP A 131 -6.47 15.00 -4.10
N ARG A 132 -7.23 14.00 -3.64
CA ARG A 132 -8.65 14.19 -3.36
C ARG A 132 -8.82 15.24 -2.26
N SER A 133 -9.94 15.94 -2.26
CA SER A 133 -10.25 16.95 -1.25
C SER A 133 -10.25 16.35 0.16
N PRO A 134 -9.81 17.12 1.18
CA PRO A 134 -9.94 16.73 2.58
C PRO A 134 -11.37 16.30 2.93
N GLY A 135 -11.50 15.35 3.85
CA GLY A 135 -12.77 14.76 4.31
C GLY A 135 -13.36 13.70 3.37
N THR A 136 -12.83 13.55 2.14
CA THR A 136 -13.32 12.57 1.15
C THR A 136 -12.32 11.44 0.86
N ARG A 137 -11.08 11.59 1.36
CA ARG A 137 -9.96 10.74 0.95
C ARG A 137 -10.13 9.33 1.52
N LEU A 138 -10.38 9.24 2.82
CA LEU A 138 -10.53 7.96 3.51
C LEU A 138 -11.82 7.24 3.15
N GLU A 139 -12.92 7.97 2.95
CA GLU A 139 -14.19 7.40 2.51
C GLU A 139 -14.00 6.61 1.20
N THR A 140 -13.30 7.19 0.22
CA THR A 140 -13.06 6.55 -1.07
C THR A 140 -12.28 5.23 -0.93
N VAL A 141 -11.33 5.17 0.00
CA VAL A 141 -10.55 3.95 0.25
C VAL A 141 -11.38 2.90 0.98
N ALA A 142 -12.13 3.30 2.01
CA ALA A 142 -12.87 2.39 2.88
C ALA A 142 -14.04 1.70 2.17
N ARG A 143 -14.66 2.38 1.20
CA ARG A 143 -15.85 1.90 0.47
C ARG A 143 -15.57 0.82 -0.56
N ILE A 144 -14.31 0.57 -0.90
CA ILE A 144 -13.97 -0.42 -1.91
C ILE A 144 -13.99 -1.81 -1.29
N THR A 145 -14.86 -2.66 -1.84
CA THR A 145 -14.99 -4.07 -1.47
C THR A 145 -14.75 -4.95 -2.68
N LEU A 146 -13.87 -5.93 -2.54
CA LEU A 146 -13.61 -6.91 -3.59
C LEU A 146 -14.73 -7.95 -3.64
N GLN A 147 -15.19 -8.27 -4.85
CA GLN A 147 -16.03 -9.45 -5.05
C GLN A 147 -15.19 -10.73 -4.83
N PRO A 148 -15.81 -11.87 -4.51
CA PRO A 148 -15.11 -13.14 -4.41
C PRO A 148 -14.45 -13.52 -5.74
N GLY A 149 -13.18 -13.95 -5.72
CA GLY A 149 -12.48 -14.35 -6.94
C GLY A 149 -10.97 -14.27 -6.80
N TYR A 150 -10.26 -14.33 -7.93
CA TYR A 150 -8.80 -14.14 -8.01
C TYR A 150 -8.40 -12.94 -8.90
N ALA A 151 -9.28 -12.51 -9.81
CA ALA A 151 -9.05 -11.33 -10.64
C ALA A 151 -9.67 -10.07 -10.03
N LEU A 152 -9.25 -8.90 -10.51
CA LEU A 152 -9.94 -7.63 -10.31
C LEU A 152 -10.94 -7.33 -11.43
N HIS A 153 -10.81 -7.95 -12.60
CA HIS A 153 -11.74 -7.82 -13.72
C HIS A 153 -12.39 -9.15 -14.08
N SER A 154 -13.61 -9.09 -14.61
CA SER A 154 -14.29 -10.21 -15.27
C SER A 154 -13.71 -10.47 -16.66
N THR A 155 -14.14 -11.54 -17.32
CA THR A 155 -13.78 -11.82 -18.73
C THR A 155 -14.20 -10.73 -19.70
N ASP A 156 -15.22 -9.95 -19.32
CA ASP A 156 -15.74 -8.83 -20.11
C ASP A 156 -15.20 -7.49 -19.62
N TRP A 157 -14.06 -7.50 -18.89
CA TRP A 157 -13.38 -6.30 -18.37
C TRP A 157 -14.19 -5.42 -17.42
N ARG A 158 -15.30 -5.94 -16.88
CA ARG A 158 -16.05 -5.28 -15.80
C ARG A 158 -15.31 -5.40 -14.47
N PRO A 159 -15.32 -4.37 -13.62
CA PRO A 159 -14.67 -4.42 -12.32
C PRO A 159 -15.37 -5.45 -11.43
N LEU A 160 -14.56 -6.27 -10.76
CA LEU A 160 -14.96 -7.21 -9.71
C LEU A 160 -14.72 -6.60 -8.32
N TRP A 161 -14.83 -5.29 -8.22
CA TRP A 161 -14.95 -4.55 -6.97
C TRP A 161 -16.18 -3.66 -7.03
N THR A 162 -16.68 -3.31 -5.86
CA THR A 162 -17.78 -2.36 -5.72
C THR A 162 -17.28 -1.14 -4.97
N LEU A 163 -17.68 0.04 -5.46
CA LEU A 163 -17.69 1.26 -4.69
C LEU A 163 -19.03 1.23 -3.95
N ALA A 164 -19.05 0.93 -2.65
CA ALA A 164 -20.30 0.98 -1.90
C ALA A 164 -20.97 2.35 -2.15
N GLU A 165 -22.30 2.42 -2.35
CA GLU A 165 -23.03 3.69 -2.46
C GLU A 165 -23.23 4.29 -1.07
N ALA A 166 -23.16 5.62 -0.93
CA ALA A 166 -23.26 6.25 0.38
C ALA A 166 -24.71 6.12 0.83
N THR A 167 -24.97 5.33 1.88
CA THR A 167 -26.23 5.46 2.61
C THR A 167 -26.19 6.81 3.33
N PRO A 168 -27.04 7.80 2.98
CA PRO A 168 -26.94 9.18 3.47
C PRO A 168 -27.18 9.36 4.98
N SER A 169 -27.27 8.27 5.74
CA SER A 169 -27.70 8.25 7.15
C SER A 169 -26.65 7.70 8.11
N GLU A 170 -25.47 7.27 7.66
CA GLU A 170 -24.39 6.87 8.57
C GLU A 170 -23.57 8.11 8.94
N PRO A 171 -23.43 8.44 10.23
CA PRO A 171 -22.62 9.59 10.65
C PRO A 171 -21.20 9.41 10.12
N GLU A 172 -20.62 10.49 9.57
CA GLU A 172 -19.20 10.58 9.22
C GLU A 172 -18.35 10.01 10.38
N MET A 173 -17.35 9.18 10.05
CA MET A 173 -16.35 8.53 10.95
C MET A 173 -16.36 6.99 11.19
N PRO A 174 -17.18 6.11 10.59
CA PRO A 174 -16.95 4.66 10.68
C PRO A 174 -15.68 4.22 9.92
N TRP A 175 -15.30 4.98 8.89
CA TRP A 175 -14.21 4.64 7.97
C TRP A 175 -12.82 4.69 8.62
N VAL A 176 -12.51 5.74 9.39
CA VAL A 176 -11.19 5.89 10.03
C VAL A 176 -10.91 4.73 10.97
N ALA A 177 -11.91 4.32 11.77
CA ALA A 177 -11.75 3.20 12.69
C ALA A 177 -11.53 1.87 11.96
N GLU A 178 -12.23 1.65 10.84
CA GLU A 178 -12.03 0.46 10.02
C GLU A 178 -10.65 0.43 9.35
N LEU A 179 -10.24 1.54 8.74
CA LEU A 179 -8.91 1.66 8.14
C LEU A 179 -7.79 1.54 9.19
N ALA A 180 -7.99 2.07 10.40
CA ALA A 180 -7.05 1.91 11.51
C ALA A 180 -6.90 0.44 11.91
N ARG A 181 -8.00 -0.32 12.03
CA ARG A 181 -7.93 -1.78 12.27
C ARG A 181 -7.22 -2.52 11.15
N ARG A 182 -7.44 -2.14 9.89
CA ARG A 182 -6.70 -2.70 8.74
C ARG A 182 -5.21 -2.39 8.83
N ALA A 183 -4.85 -1.15 9.18
CA ALA A 183 -3.46 -0.75 9.35
C ALA A 183 -2.76 -1.54 10.47
N VAL A 184 -3.42 -1.71 11.63
CA VAL A 184 -2.88 -2.54 12.73
C VAL A 184 -2.69 -3.99 12.29
N ARG A 185 -3.68 -4.58 11.62
CA ARG A 185 -3.60 -5.96 11.10
C ARG A 185 -2.43 -6.15 10.13
N ARG A 186 -2.18 -5.17 9.26
CA ARG A 186 -1.03 -5.18 8.33
C ARG A 186 0.32 -5.09 9.03
N SER A 187 0.37 -4.47 10.20
CA SER A 187 1.61 -4.21 10.94
C SER A 187 1.96 -5.31 11.96
N VAL A 188 1.13 -6.34 12.11
CA VAL A 188 1.29 -7.38 13.15
C VAL A 188 1.28 -8.77 12.52
N PRO A 189 2.28 -9.65 12.80
CA PRO A 189 2.28 -11.00 12.25
C PRO A 189 1.09 -11.82 12.74
N ALA A 190 0.58 -12.74 11.91
CA ALA A 190 -0.55 -13.58 12.29
C ALA A 190 -0.23 -14.38 13.57
N GLY A 191 -1.22 -14.47 14.47
CA GLY A 191 -1.06 -15.16 15.76
C GLY A 191 -0.29 -14.39 16.83
N THR A 192 0.26 -13.20 16.53
CA THR A 192 0.85 -12.33 17.55
C THR A 192 -0.26 -11.73 18.42
N THR A 193 -0.17 -11.94 19.74
CA THR A 193 -1.06 -11.28 20.70
C THR A 193 -0.43 -9.96 21.14
N LEU A 194 -1.07 -8.84 20.80
CA LEU A 194 -0.64 -7.52 21.25
C LEU A 194 -0.96 -7.34 22.74
N THR A 195 -0.02 -6.76 23.49
CA THR A 195 -0.25 -6.38 24.89
C THR A 195 -1.15 -5.16 25.04
N ASP A 196 -1.11 -4.25 24.06
CA ASP A 196 -1.99 -3.08 23.97
C ASP A 196 -2.50 -2.84 22.54
N PRO A 197 -3.52 -3.60 22.09
CA PRO A 197 -4.13 -3.42 20.78
C PRO A 197 -4.82 -2.05 20.64
N ARG A 198 -5.31 -1.47 21.75
CA ARG A 198 -6.05 -0.19 21.74
C ARG A 198 -5.11 0.98 21.45
N ALA A 199 -3.89 0.97 22.02
CA ALA A 199 -2.89 1.98 21.70
C ALA A 199 -2.50 1.94 20.22
N CYS A 200 -2.34 0.75 19.64
CA CYS A 200 -2.03 0.59 18.22
C CYS A 200 -3.15 1.16 17.33
N GLU A 201 -4.42 0.81 17.63
CA GLU A 201 -5.57 1.35 16.90
C GLU A 201 -5.72 2.86 17.07
N ALA A 202 -5.47 3.39 18.27
CA ALA A 202 -5.52 4.84 18.53
C ALA A 202 -4.46 5.60 17.75
N ALA A 203 -3.21 5.10 17.70
CA ALA A 203 -2.13 5.70 16.91
C ALA A 203 -2.46 5.68 15.41
N ALA A 204 -2.92 4.55 14.89
CA ALA A 204 -3.36 4.43 13.49
C ALA A 204 -4.55 5.34 13.17
N LYS A 205 -5.52 5.46 14.09
CA LYS A 205 -6.68 6.34 13.93
C LYS A 205 -6.27 7.82 13.89
N SER A 206 -5.35 8.24 14.76
CA SER A 206 -4.83 9.61 14.81
C SER A 206 -4.21 10.00 13.47
N VAL A 207 -3.24 9.22 13.00
CA VAL A 207 -2.50 9.54 11.78
C VAL A 207 -3.40 9.55 10.55
N LEU A 208 -4.34 8.60 10.44
CA LEU A 208 -5.30 8.55 9.34
C LEU A 208 -6.26 9.75 9.38
N ALA A 209 -6.77 10.13 10.55
CA ALA A 209 -7.65 11.29 10.68
C ALA A 209 -6.94 12.58 10.23
N HIS A 210 -5.67 12.78 10.59
CA HIS A 210 -4.89 13.92 10.11
C HIS A 210 -4.65 13.87 8.59
N CYS A 211 -4.40 12.69 8.01
CA CYS A 211 -4.30 12.53 6.56
C CYS A 211 -5.59 12.95 5.83
N ASP A 212 -6.76 12.80 6.45
CA ASP A 212 -8.04 13.14 5.84
C ASP A 212 -8.38 14.62 5.95
N VAL A 213 -7.99 15.31 7.04
CA VAL A 213 -8.40 16.71 7.29
C VAL A 213 -7.41 17.77 6.78
N LEU A 214 -6.13 17.44 6.64
CA LEU A 214 -5.10 18.39 6.24
C LEU A 214 -5.08 18.58 4.71
N ASP A 215 -4.96 19.82 4.23
CA ASP A 215 -4.95 20.11 2.78
C ASP A 215 -3.61 20.63 2.26
N ASP A 216 -2.73 21.10 3.14
CA ASP A 216 -1.45 21.65 2.75
C ASP A 216 -0.33 20.60 2.85
N SER A 217 0.59 20.65 1.88
CA SER A 217 1.68 19.69 1.78
C SER A 217 2.68 19.78 2.93
N THR A 218 2.84 20.95 3.55
CA THR A 218 3.76 21.14 4.67
C THR A 218 3.25 20.43 5.92
N ALA A 219 1.98 20.61 6.27
CA ALA A 219 1.32 19.91 7.37
C ALA A 219 1.25 18.41 7.08
N LEU A 220 0.92 18.00 5.86
CA LEU A 220 0.96 16.59 5.48
C LEU A 220 2.37 16.00 5.64
N ARG A 221 3.45 16.70 5.26
CA ARG A 221 4.83 16.24 5.51
C ARG A 221 5.14 16.08 7.01
N ALA A 222 4.55 16.91 7.88
CA ALA A 222 4.72 16.80 9.33
C ALA A 222 4.07 15.53 9.92
N VAL A 223 3.03 14.97 9.27
CA VAL A 223 2.38 13.70 9.66
C VAL A 223 3.34 12.51 9.60
N ALA A 224 4.51 12.64 8.95
CA ALA A 224 5.56 11.62 8.93
C ALA A 224 5.91 11.08 10.34
N GLU A 225 5.96 11.96 11.32
CA GLU A 225 6.32 11.60 12.70
C GLU A 225 5.21 10.76 13.37
N GLU A 226 3.94 10.96 13.01
CA GLU A 226 2.84 10.14 13.51
C GLU A 226 2.86 8.73 12.92
N TRP A 227 3.27 8.56 11.66
CA TRP A 227 3.53 7.24 11.08
C TRP A 227 4.68 6.52 11.79
N CYS A 228 5.74 7.25 12.14
CA CYS A 228 6.83 6.72 12.96
C CYS A 228 6.35 6.31 14.36
N LEU A 229 5.51 7.14 14.99
CA LEU A 229 4.92 6.82 16.30
C LEU A 229 4.03 5.58 16.22
N PHE A 230 3.26 5.40 15.14
CA PHE A 230 2.46 4.20 14.95
C PHE A 230 3.37 2.95 14.82
N PHE A 231 4.47 3.03 14.07
CA PHE A 231 5.48 1.96 14.01
C PHE A 231 6.05 1.62 15.39
N ASP A 232 6.48 2.63 16.14
CA ASP A 232 7.03 2.45 17.49
C ASP A 232 5.99 1.81 18.43
N THR A 233 4.73 2.24 18.35
CA THR A 233 3.62 1.71 19.15
C THR A 233 3.37 0.23 18.88
N VAL A 234 3.37 -0.18 17.61
CA VAL A 234 3.20 -1.59 17.22
C VAL A 234 4.34 -2.45 17.75
N LEU A 235 5.59 -1.97 17.65
CA LEU A 235 6.75 -2.72 18.14
C LEU A 235 6.73 -2.88 19.66
N VAL A 236 6.35 -1.84 20.39
CA VAL A 236 6.18 -1.90 21.85
C VAL A 236 5.10 -2.91 22.24
N ALA A 237 3.94 -2.86 21.57
CA ALA A 237 2.82 -3.77 21.86
C ALA A 237 3.10 -5.24 21.50
N SER A 238 4.02 -5.51 20.56
CA SER A 238 4.34 -6.87 20.11
C SER A 238 5.27 -7.63 21.07
N SER A 239 5.90 -6.98 22.04
CA SER A 239 6.70 -7.58 23.13
C SER A 239 7.87 -8.52 22.74
N THR A 240 8.20 -8.64 21.45
CA THR A 240 9.24 -9.55 20.92
C THR A 240 10.55 -8.85 20.57
N VAL A 241 10.71 -7.58 20.92
CA VAL A 241 11.78 -6.72 20.42
C VAL A 241 12.88 -6.53 21.47
N SER A 242 14.11 -6.90 21.12
CA SER A 242 15.28 -6.80 22.00
C SER A 242 16.01 -5.47 21.87
N ALA A 243 16.92 -5.17 22.81
CA ALA A 243 17.82 -4.03 22.71
C ALA A 243 18.78 -4.14 21.49
N GLY A 244 19.14 -5.36 21.08
CA GLY A 244 20.08 -5.62 19.99
C GLY A 244 19.59 -5.16 18.61
N SER A 245 18.28 -5.01 18.42
CA SER A 245 17.70 -4.54 17.15
C SER A 245 17.48 -3.02 17.08
N GLN A 246 17.87 -2.25 18.11
CA GLN A 246 17.59 -0.81 18.20
C GLN A 246 18.10 -0.01 16.98
N ALA A 247 19.31 -0.29 16.49
CA ALA A 247 19.85 0.41 15.33
C ALA A 247 19.04 0.14 14.05
N ILE A 248 18.62 -1.11 13.82
CA ILE A 248 17.78 -1.47 12.65
C ILE A 248 16.41 -0.80 12.75
N ARG A 249 15.83 -0.76 13.96
CA ARG A 249 14.54 -0.09 14.20
C ARG A 249 14.61 1.40 13.91
N GLN A 250 15.65 2.08 14.38
CA GLN A 250 15.85 3.49 14.11
C GLN A 250 15.99 3.76 12.60
N GLU A 251 16.78 2.96 11.89
CA GLU A 251 16.91 3.11 10.43
C GLU A 251 15.57 2.91 9.71
N LEU A 252 14.78 1.90 10.08
CA LEU A 252 13.45 1.68 9.49
C LEU A 252 12.48 2.82 9.81
N ARG A 253 12.53 3.36 11.03
CA ARG A 253 11.76 4.53 11.44
C ARG A 253 12.11 5.76 10.59
N ASP A 254 13.40 6.02 10.40
CA ASP A 254 13.88 7.12 9.55
C ASP A 254 13.46 6.91 8.08
N LEU A 255 13.42 5.65 7.61
CA LEU A 255 12.93 5.31 6.29
C LEU A 255 11.42 5.54 6.14
N ILE A 256 10.59 5.25 7.14
CA ILE A 256 9.15 5.58 7.11
C ILE A 256 8.96 7.09 6.88
N ASN A 257 9.69 7.91 7.65
CA ASN A 257 9.65 9.36 7.53
C ASN A 257 10.05 9.82 6.11
N ARG A 258 11.17 9.31 5.60
CA ARG A 258 11.68 9.63 4.26
C ARG A 258 10.72 9.19 3.16
N ILE A 259 10.17 7.97 3.22
CA ILE A 259 9.21 7.47 2.22
C ILE A 259 7.95 8.33 2.18
N TRP A 260 7.42 8.69 3.35
CA TRP A 260 6.26 9.57 3.45
C TRP A 260 6.49 10.92 2.78
N GLN A 261 7.56 11.62 3.18
CA GLN A 261 7.86 12.95 2.67
C GLN A 261 8.28 12.94 1.21
N HIS A 262 9.06 11.94 0.80
CA HIS A 262 9.66 11.88 -0.53
C HIS A 262 8.70 11.32 -1.57
N THR A 263 7.97 10.25 -1.25
CA THR A 263 7.25 9.46 -2.27
C THR A 263 5.72 9.52 -2.15
N ILE A 264 5.17 9.79 -0.96
CA ILE A 264 3.71 9.80 -0.74
C ILE A 264 3.16 11.24 -0.84
N VAL A 265 3.74 12.17 -0.10
CA VAL A 265 3.33 13.59 -0.11
C VAL A 265 4.01 14.32 -1.29
N VAL A 266 3.55 14.03 -2.51
CA VAL A 266 4.01 14.66 -3.75
C VAL A 266 3.05 15.75 -4.22
N ASP A 267 3.44 17.01 -4.09
CA ASP A 267 2.63 18.21 -4.34
C ASP A 267 3.05 19.02 -5.57
N GLY A 268 3.92 18.47 -6.42
CA GLY A 268 4.45 19.16 -7.60
C GLY A 268 5.59 20.16 -7.30
N SER A 269 5.91 20.41 -6.03
CA SER A 269 7.11 21.18 -5.68
C SER A 269 8.36 20.35 -5.99
N THR A 270 9.33 20.96 -6.68
CA THR A 270 10.66 20.37 -6.93
C THR A 270 11.58 20.51 -5.72
N ASP A 271 11.01 20.62 -4.52
CA ASP A 271 11.77 20.85 -3.30
C ASP A 271 12.91 19.85 -3.26
N ALA A 272 14.13 20.36 -3.21
CA ALA A 272 15.36 19.61 -3.41
C ALA A 272 15.60 18.70 -2.20
N THR A 273 14.78 17.66 -2.08
CA THR A 273 14.98 16.59 -1.11
C THR A 273 16.37 16.03 -1.37
N THR A 274 17.23 16.04 -0.34
CA THR A 274 18.61 15.56 -0.33
C THR A 274 18.76 14.05 -0.61
N HIS A 275 17.67 13.38 -0.97
CA HIS A 275 17.58 11.95 -1.21
C HIS A 275 17.21 11.71 -2.67
N SER A 276 18.09 11.01 -3.39
CA SER A 276 17.74 10.49 -4.71
C SER A 276 16.84 9.25 -4.56
N ASP A 277 16.02 8.96 -5.57
CA ASP A 277 15.14 7.78 -5.57
C ASP A 277 15.97 6.49 -5.41
N GLU A 278 17.15 6.43 -6.02
CA GLU A 278 18.11 5.32 -5.92
C GLU A 278 18.63 5.13 -4.50
N ARG A 279 18.95 6.22 -3.81
CA ARG A 279 19.42 6.14 -2.42
C ARG A 279 18.32 5.66 -1.49
N LEU A 280 17.09 6.16 -1.65
CA LEU A 280 15.96 5.71 -0.84
C LEU A 280 15.68 4.21 -1.06
N PHE A 281 15.74 3.75 -2.31
CA PHE A 281 15.61 2.33 -2.66
C PHE A 281 16.72 1.48 -2.02
N LEU A 282 17.99 1.85 -2.20
CA LEU A 282 19.14 1.11 -1.67
C LEU A 282 19.16 1.06 -0.14
N ASP A 283 18.86 2.19 0.52
CA ASP A 283 18.79 2.25 1.98
C ASP A 283 17.66 1.31 2.48
N THR A 284 16.50 1.33 1.82
CA THR A 284 15.35 0.48 2.17
C THR A 284 15.66 -1.01 1.99
N ASP A 285 16.15 -1.43 0.81
CA ASP A 285 16.52 -2.83 0.55
C ASP A 285 17.59 -3.32 1.54
N ARG A 286 18.63 -2.51 1.78
CA ARG A 286 19.70 -2.84 2.73
C ARG A 286 19.18 -3.03 4.15
N THR A 287 18.37 -2.10 4.66
CA THR A 287 17.88 -2.19 6.04
C THR A 287 16.87 -3.32 6.20
N ILE A 288 15.99 -3.57 5.22
CA ILE A 288 15.12 -4.75 5.22
C ILE A 288 15.94 -6.04 5.25
N ARG A 289 16.99 -6.17 4.42
CA ARG A 289 17.87 -7.37 4.42
C ARG A 289 18.51 -7.61 5.78
N ARG A 290 18.90 -6.56 6.50
CA ARG A 290 19.48 -6.67 7.84
C ARG A 290 18.51 -7.23 8.88
N THR A 291 17.20 -7.04 8.71
CA THR A 291 16.23 -7.69 9.63
C THR A 291 16.29 -9.22 9.58
N TYR A 292 16.80 -9.81 8.49
CA TYR A 292 16.96 -11.26 8.36
C TYR A 292 18.18 -11.80 9.11
N THR A 293 19.04 -10.93 9.64
CA THR A 293 20.14 -11.34 10.52
C THR A 293 19.73 -11.40 11.99
N LEU A 294 18.52 -10.97 12.34
CA LEU A 294 17.95 -11.06 13.68
C LEU A 294 17.34 -12.46 13.93
N ALA A 295 16.95 -12.72 15.18
CA ALA A 295 16.16 -13.91 15.50
C ALA A 295 14.88 -13.94 14.64
N PRO A 296 14.45 -15.09 14.08
CA PRO A 296 13.37 -15.13 13.08
C PRO A 296 12.08 -14.41 13.50
N ALA A 297 11.63 -14.62 14.74
CA ALA A 297 10.43 -13.97 15.27
C ALA A 297 10.60 -12.45 15.41
N GLU A 298 11.72 -11.99 15.96
CA GLU A 298 12.02 -10.56 16.10
C GLU A 298 12.13 -9.88 14.72
N GLY A 299 12.88 -10.50 13.80
CA GLY A 299 13.04 -10.00 12.43
C GLY A 299 11.72 -9.92 11.68
N LEU A 300 10.85 -10.94 11.82
CA LEU A 300 9.51 -10.94 11.23
C LEU A 300 8.62 -9.83 11.82
N THR A 301 8.57 -9.68 13.15
CA THR A 301 7.80 -8.61 13.80
C THR A 301 8.23 -7.23 13.30
N ILE A 302 9.55 -6.99 13.23
CA ILE A 302 10.09 -5.70 12.78
C ILE A 302 9.75 -5.43 11.30
N ARG A 303 9.96 -6.42 10.42
CA ARG A 303 9.61 -6.27 8.99
C ARG A 303 8.13 -6.05 8.79
N ARG A 304 7.29 -6.85 9.45
CA ARG A 304 5.84 -6.75 9.34
C ARG A 304 5.36 -5.39 9.81
N ALA A 305 5.86 -4.88 10.94
CA ALA A 305 5.52 -3.54 11.41
C ALA A 305 5.92 -2.48 10.38
N PHE A 306 7.12 -2.57 9.81
CA PHE A 306 7.58 -1.62 8.80
C PHE A 306 6.76 -1.68 7.51
N PHE A 307 6.59 -2.87 6.91
CA PHE A 307 5.78 -3.06 5.70
C PHE A 307 4.33 -2.64 5.93
N GLY A 308 3.75 -3.01 7.07
CA GLY A 308 2.38 -2.67 7.41
C GLY A 308 2.17 -1.16 7.55
N VAL A 309 3.06 -0.46 8.23
CA VAL A 309 3.00 0.99 8.38
C VAL A 309 3.19 1.69 7.04
N VAL A 310 4.24 1.36 6.28
CA VAL A 310 4.53 2.02 5.00
C VAL A 310 3.39 1.78 4.01
N THR A 311 2.94 0.55 3.83
CA THR A 311 1.83 0.27 2.89
C THR A 311 0.50 0.85 3.35
N SER A 312 0.26 0.95 4.66
CA SER A 312 -0.91 1.68 5.17
C SER A 312 -0.81 3.19 4.89
N ALA A 313 0.38 3.76 5.01
CA ALA A 313 0.61 5.15 4.67
C ALA A 313 0.41 5.42 3.17
N VAL A 314 0.79 4.48 2.31
CA VAL A 314 0.57 4.57 0.86
C VAL A 314 -0.91 4.40 0.52
N GLU A 315 -1.54 3.34 1.01
CA GLU A 315 -2.81 2.86 0.46
C GLU A 315 -4.03 3.30 1.27
N LEU A 316 -3.86 3.46 2.59
CA LEU A 316 -4.96 3.73 3.52
C LEU A 316 -5.07 5.21 3.91
N SER A 317 -4.03 6.02 3.69
CA SER A 317 -4.04 7.47 3.98
C SER A 317 -4.96 8.27 3.07
N GLY A 318 -5.38 7.69 1.94
CA GLY A 318 -6.11 8.40 0.89
C GLY A 318 -5.22 9.27 -0.02
N LEU A 319 -3.89 9.24 0.17
CA LEU A 319 -2.89 9.94 -0.66
C LEU A 319 -2.21 9.02 -1.70
N ASN A 320 -2.82 7.85 -1.97
CA ASN A 320 -2.27 6.77 -2.77
C ASN A 320 -1.68 7.23 -4.13
N PRO A 321 -0.33 7.23 -4.31
CA PRO A 321 0.32 7.61 -5.55
C PRO A 321 -0.12 6.79 -6.75
N PHE A 322 -0.35 5.48 -6.58
CA PHE A 322 -0.82 4.61 -7.65
C PHE A 322 -2.23 4.98 -8.10
N GLY A 323 -3.11 5.30 -7.14
CA GLY A 323 -4.47 5.76 -7.43
C GLY A 323 -4.47 7.07 -8.20
N ARG A 324 -3.58 8.02 -7.86
CA ARG A 324 -3.43 9.28 -8.60
C ARG A 324 -3.01 9.06 -10.05
N LEU A 325 -2.06 8.16 -10.30
CA LEU A 325 -1.59 7.85 -11.66
C LEU A 325 -2.70 7.23 -12.51
N VAL A 326 -3.38 6.20 -11.99
CA VAL A 326 -4.44 5.48 -12.71
C VAL A 326 -5.69 6.33 -12.88
N ASP A 327 -6.24 6.85 -11.77
CA ASP A 327 -7.50 7.61 -11.82
C ASP A 327 -7.31 8.89 -12.64
N GLY A 328 -6.18 9.59 -12.46
CA GLY A 328 -5.85 10.80 -13.22
C GLY A 328 -5.67 10.53 -14.71
N GLY A 329 -4.91 9.50 -15.07
CA GLY A 329 -4.71 9.09 -16.45
C GLY A 329 -6.01 8.65 -17.14
N SER A 330 -6.85 7.89 -16.44
CA SER A 330 -8.14 7.43 -16.96
C SER A 330 -9.12 8.57 -17.24
N ALA A 331 -9.14 9.60 -16.39
CA ALA A 331 -10.00 10.77 -16.55
C ALA A 331 -9.61 11.59 -17.80
N ILE A 332 -8.32 11.69 -18.10
CA ILE A 332 -7.82 12.40 -19.29
C ILE A 332 -8.25 11.68 -20.57
N VAL A 333 -8.03 10.37 -20.65
CA VAL A 333 -8.40 9.57 -21.82
C VAL A 333 -9.91 9.65 -22.08
N SER A 334 -10.72 9.62 -21.02
CA SER A 334 -12.18 9.69 -21.11
C SER A 334 -12.70 11.06 -21.54
N ASN A 335 -11.95 12.14 -21.30
CA ASN A 335 -12.28 13.50 -21.75
C ASN A 335 -11.86 13.79 -23.21
N HIS A 336 -11.12 12.89 -23.85
CA HIS A 336 -10.60 13.04 -25.22
C HIS A 336 -11.12 11.98 -26.20
N SER A 337 -12.03 11.10 -25.75
CA SER A 337 -12.74 10.10 -26.55
C SER A 337 -14.16 10.54 -26.87
#